data_AF-A0A7C5F4Y4-F1
#
_entry.id   AF-A0A7C5F4Y4-F1
#
_cell.length_a   1.000
_cell.length_b   1.000
_cell.length_c   1.000
_cell.angle_alpha   90.00
_cell.angle_beta   90.00
_cell.angle_gamma   90.00
#
_symmetry.space_group_name_H-M   'P 1'
#
loop_
_entity.id
_entity.type
_entity.pdbx_description
1 polymer ?
#
loop_
_entity_poly.entity_id
_entity_poly.type
_entity_poly.pdbx_seq_one_letter_code
_entity_poly.pdbx_strand_id
1 'polypeptide(L)'
;MVANHGHNMQVKFTLALKKVLVNGHLVDEITLEWVSEATPEEVLEMSQKWITTQNFLTRRMSGVKKVGESSFTIEPLEETK
;
A
#
# COMPACT_ATOMS: atom_id res chain seq x y z
N MET A 1 -29.95 -13.85 2.92
CA MET A 1 -28.59 -13.45 2.50
C MET A 1 -27.73 -13.45 3.75
N VAL A 2 -26.84 -14.42 3.88
CA VAL A 2 -25.96 -14.53 5.06
C VAL A 2 -24.80 -13.57 4.82
N ALA A 3 -24.74 -12.49 5.60
CA ALA A 3 -23.60 -11.58 5.56
C ALA A 3 -22.39 -12.35 6.10
N ASN A 4 -21.46 -12.68 5.21
CA ASN A 4 -20.19 -13.29 5.54
C ASN A 4 -19.44 -12.27 6.40
N HIS A 5 -19.45 -12.43 7.73
CA HIS A 5 -18.63 -11.61 8.62
C HIS A 5 -17.22 -12.17 8.53
N GLY A 6 -16.46 -11.74 7.53
CA GLY A 6 -15.01 -11.89 7.56
C GLY A 6 -14.51 -11.20 8.83
N HIS A 7 -13.73 -11.90 9.66
CA HIS A 7 -13.05 -11.23 10.77
C HIS A 7 -12.15 -10.15 10.16
N ASN A 8 -12.49 -8.88 10.42
CA ASN A 8 -11.60 -7.77 10.13
C ASN A 8 -10.37 -7.93 11.02
N MET A 9 -9.20 -7.92 10.40
CA MET A 9 -7.93 -7.91 11.11
C MET A 9 -7.28 -6.54 10.97
N GLN A 10 -6.57 -6.10 12.00
CA GLN A 10 -5.70 -4.94 11.87
C GLN A 10 -4.47 -5.34 11.06
N VAL A 11 -4.19 -4.56 10.03
CA VAL A 11 -3.09 -4.81 9.11
C VAL A 11 -2.30 -3.54 8.97
N LYS A 12 -0.98 -3.65 9.15
CA LYS A 12 -0.04 -2.61 8.81
C LYS A 12 0.39 -2.79 7.36
N PHE A 13 0.25 -1.72 6.61
CA PHE A 13 0.74 -1.61 5.25
C PHE A 13 1.95 -0.68 5.24
N THR A 14 3.04 -1.15 4.64
CA THR A 14 4.27 -0.38 4.46
C THR A 14 4.59 -0.35 2.98
N LEU A 15 4.63 0.85 2.41
CA LEU A 15 5.06 1.06 1.05
C LEU A 15 6.38 1.82 1.05
N ALA A 16 7.41 1.23 0.47
CA ALA A 16 8.69 1.87 0.25
C ALA A 16 8.93 2.07 -1.25
N LEU A 17 9.26 3.30 -1.65
CA LEU A 17 9.54 3.67 -3.03
C LEU A 17 10.93 4.26 -3.11
N LYS A 18 11.75 3.76 -4.03
CA LYS A 18 13.11 4.26 -4.23
C LYS A 18 13.28 4.95 -5.57
N LYS A 19 14.20 5.93 -5.62
CA LYS A 19 14.53 6.73 -6.80
C LYS A 19 13.27 7.35 -7.42
N VAL A 20 12.50 8.05 -6.59
CA VAL A 20 11.22 8.66 -6.98
C VAL A 20 11.49 10.04 -7.55
N LEU A 21 10.98 10.33 -8.74
CA LEU A 21 11.05 11.67 -9.32
C LEU A 21 9.73 12.42 -9.03
N VAL A 22 9.79 13.38 -8.11
CA VAL A 22 8.66 14.21 -7.68
C VAL A 22 8.89 15.64 -8.13
N ASN A 23 8.02 16.18 -9.00
CA ASN A 23 8.12 17.57 -9.49
C ASN A 23 9.52 17.94 -10.05
N GLY A 24 10.24 16.98 -10.63
CA GLY A 24 11.60 17.19 -11.15
C GLY A 24 12.72 17.04 -10.12
N HIS A 25 12.39 16.84 -8.84
CA HIS A 25 13.33 16.51 -7.79
C HIS A 25 13.42 15.00 -7.60
N LEU A 26 14.64 14.48 -7.58
CA LEU A 26 14.90 13.08 -7.31
C LEU A 26 14.95 12.87 -5.80
N VAL A 27 14.06 12.00 -5.31
CA VAL A 27 13.95 11.58 -3.92
C VAL A 27 14.50 10.16 -3.84
N ASP A 28 15.47 9.94 -2.96
CA ASP A 28 16.11 8.63 -2.82
C ASP A 28 15.12 7.58 -2.33
N GLU A 29 14.31 7.92 -1.32
CA GLU A 29 13.32 7.02 -0.74
C GLU A 29 12.09 7.76 -0.21
N ILE A 30 10.91 7.19 -0.43
CA ILE A 30 9.64 7.60 0.19
C ILE A 30 9.04 6.36 0.84
N THR A 31 8.80 6.44 2.15
CA THR A 31 8.15 5.38 2.91
C THR A 31 6.80 5.87 3.42
N LEU A 32 5.74 5.12 3.14
CA LEU A 32 4.37 5.36 3.59
C LEU A 32 3.92 4.18 4.44
N GLU A 33 3.56 4.44 5.68
CA GLU A 33 3.06 3.43 6.62
C GLU A 33 1.67 3.81 7.09
N TRP A 34 0.73 2.87 7.05
CA TRP A 34 -0.61 3.06 7.60
C TRP A 34 -1.18 1.75 8.13
N VAL A 35 -2.11 1.87 9.08
CA VAL A 35 -2.86 0.74 9.65
C VAL A 35 -4.29 0.82 9.17
N SER A 36 -4.86 -0.31 8.76
CA SER A 36 -6.29 -0.42 8.42
C SER A 36 -6.87 -1.68 9.02
N GLU A 37 -8.15 -1.63 9.36
CA GLU A 37 -8.96 -2.83 9.48
C GLU A 37 -9.32 -3.30 8.07
N ALA A 38 -9.00 -4.55 7.76
CA ALA A 38 -9.29 -5.16 6.47
C ALA A 38 -9.52 -6.67 6.63
N THR A 39 -10.38 -7.21 5.79
CA THR A 39 -10.51 -8.66 5.61
C THR A 39 -9.33 -9.22 4.81
N PRO A 40 -9.02 -10.53 4.91
CA PRO A 40 -8.00 -11.17 4.08
C PRO A 40 -8.23 -10.98 2.57
N GLU A 41 -9.48 -10.92 2.14
CA GLU A 41 -9.88 -10.71 0.75
C GLU A 41 -9.57 -9.27 0.29
N GLU A 42 -9.88 -8.28 1.12
CA GLU A 42 -9.53 -6.87 0.85
C GLU A 42 -8.02 -6.65 0.82
N VAL A 43 -7.27 -7.29 1.73
CA VAL A 43 -5.80 -7.26 1.73
C VAL A 43 -5.24 -7.79 0.40
N LEU A 44 -5.78 -8.92 -0.08
CA LEU A 44 -5.38 -9.51 -1.35
C LEU A 44 -5.71 -8.57 -2.53
N GLU A 45 -6.90 -8.00 -2.56
CA GLU A 45 -7.32 -7.07 -3.62
C GLU A 45 -6.44 -5.81 -3.63
N MET A 46 -6.12 -5.26 -2.46
CA MET A 46 -5.20 -4.13 -2.33
C MET A 46 -3.80 -4.50 -2.83
N SER A 47 -3.28 -5.68 -2.45
CA SER A 47 -1.97 -6.14 -2.92
C SER A 47 -1.91 -6.23 -4.46
N GLN A 48 -2.96 -6.74 -5.10
CA GLN A 48 -3.05 -6.87 -6.55
C GLN A 48 -3.13 -5.50 -7.23
N LYS A 49 -3.94 -4.57 -6.71
CA LYS A 49 -4.04 -3.19 -7.21
C LYS A 49 -2.69 -2.47 -7.12
N TRP A 50 -1.90 -2.72 -6.08
CA TRP A 50 -0.56 -2.16 -5.95
C TRP A 50 0.43 -2.76 -6.97
N ILE A 51 0.50 -4.09 -7.05
CA ILE A 51 1.43 -4.81 -7.96
C ILE A 51 1.21 -4.43 -9.42
N THR A 52 -0.06 -4.31 -9.83
CA THR A 52 -0.40 -4.05 -11.23
C THR A 52 -0.24 -2.59 -11.65
N THR A 53 -0.09 -1.67 -10.70
CA THR A 53 -0.36 -0.27 -11.00
C THR A 53 0.77 0.66 -10.57
N GLN A 54 1.77 0.82 -11.45
CA GLN A 54 2.59 2.05 -11.48
C GLN A 54 1.71 3.31 -11.49
N ASN A 55 0.48 3.24 -12.01
CA ASN A 55 -0.51 4.33 -11.99
C ASN A 55 -1.20 4.61 -10.64
N PHE A 56 -1.21 3.71 -9.65
CA PHE A 56 -1.94 3.97 -8.39
C PHE A 56 -1.26 5.09 -7.61
N LEU A 57 0.08 5.05 -7.60
CA LEU A 57 0.90 6.09 -7.00
C LEU A 57 0.87 7.39 -7.75
N THR A 58 1.04 7.36 -9.07
CA THR A 58 1.02 8.59 -9.88
C THR A 58 -0.36 9.27 -9.89
N ARG A 59 -1.45 8.50 -9.70
CA ARG A 59 -2.80 9.05 -9.53
C ARG A 59 -3.06 9.66 -8.16
N ARG A 60 -2.55 9.07 -7.08
CA ARG A 60 -2.84 9.53 -5.70
C ARG A 60 -1.83 10.56 -5.21
N MET A 61 -0.58 10.48 -5.67
CA MET A 61 0.49 11.44 -5.40
C MET A 61 0.68 12.36 -6.61
N SER A 62 -0.05 13.47 -6.60
CA SER A 62 0.14 14.56 -7.57
C SER A 62 1.61 14.97 -7.60
N GLY A 63 2.26 14.83 -8.77
CA GLY A 63 3.65 15.22 -8.98
C GLY A 63 4.68 14.08 -9.05
N VAL A 64 4.29 12.83 -8.70
CA VAL A 64 5.15 11.66 -8.93
C VAL A 64 5.15 11.32 -10.42
N LYS A 65 6.29 11.51 -11.09
CA LYS A 65 6.44 11.26 -12.53
C LYS A 65 7.05 9.90 -12.83
N LYS A 66 7.87 9.37 -11.92
CA LYS A 66 8.57 8.09 -12.10
C LYS A 66 8.93 7.49 -10.75
N VAL A 67 8.86 6.17 -10.66
CA VAL A 67 9.35 5.37 -9.53
C VAL A 67 10.35 4.36 -10.10
N GLY A 68 11.49 4.17 -9.43
CA GLY A 68 12.49 3.18 -9.83
C GLY A 68 12.14 1.79 -9.31
N GLU A 69 12.18 1.63 -8.00
CA GLU A 69 11.85 0.39 -7.31
C GLU A 69 10.72 0.66 -6.31
N SER A 70 9.82 -0.30 -6.14
CA SER A 70 8.74 -0.23 -5.16
C SER A 70 8.63 -1.55 -4.40
N SER A 71 8.56 -1.47 -3.08
CA SER A 71 8.26 -2.58 -2.20
C SER A 71 6.95 -2.28 -1.48
N PHE A 72 6.09 -3.28 -1.38
CA PHE A 72 4.88 -3.23 -0.58
C PHE A 72 4.87 -4.41 0.39
N THR A 73 4.80 -4.10 1.67
CA THR A 73 4.82 -5.06 2.76
C THR A 73 3.51 -4.96 3.51
N ILE A 74 2.98 -6.12 3.88
CA ILE A 74 1.71 -6.28 4.56
C ILE A 74 1.97 -7.14 5.79
N GLU A 75 1.69 -6.59 6.96
CA GLU A 75 1.95 -7.24 8.24
C GLU A 75 0.65 -7.27 9.05
N PRO A 76 0.12 -8.45 9.40
CA PRO A 76 -1.00 -8.52 10.34
C PRO A 76 -0.51 -8.02 11.70
N LEU A 77 -1.26 -7.09 12.30
CA LEU A 77 -1.06 -6.70 13.68
C LEU A 77 -1.89 -7.67 14.52
N GLU A 78 -1.23 -8.61 15.21
CA GLU A 78 -1.93 -9.47 16.17
C GLU A 78 -2.70 -8.57 17.15
N GLU A 79 -3.99 -8.87 17.35
CA GLU A 79 -4.74 -8.28 18.46
C GLU A 79 -3.97 -8.62 19.74
N THR A 80 -3.37 -7.59 20.33
CA THR A 80 -2.72 -7.74 21.62
C THR A 80 -3.84 -8.04 22.61
N LYS A 81 -3.92 -9.30 23.04
CA LYS A 81 -4.89 -9.82 24.01
C LYS A 81 -5.06 -8.93 25.24
#